data_AF-A0A832LWH0-F1
#
_entry.id   AF-A0A832LWH0-F1
#
_cell.length_a   1.000
_cell.length_b   1.000
_cell.length_c   1.000
_cell.angle_alpha   90.00
_cell.angle_beta   90.00
_cell.angle_gamma   90.00
#
_symmetry.space_group_name_H-M   'P 1'
#
loop_
_entity.id
_entity.type
_entity.pdbx_description
1 polymer ?
#
loop_
_entity_poly.entity_id
_entity_poly.type
_entity_poly.pdbx_seq_one_letter_code
_entity_poly.pdbx_strand_id
1 'polypeptide(L)' 'MIGVIGSSVGTPEQLTHARAVGRLIAERGAVLLCGGMTGVMTAAAHGAREAGGL' A
#
# COMPACT_ATOMS: atom_id res chain seq x y z
N MET A 1 -5.16 8.08 9.61
CA MET A 1 -5.32 7.87 8.16
C MET A 1 -4.03 8.32 7.48
N ILE A 2 -3.49 7.51 6.57
CA ILE A 2 -2.23 7.78 5.87
C ILE A 2 -2.46 7.65 4.37
N GLY A 3 -2.01 8.65 3.61
CA GLY A 3 -2.07 8.66 2.15
C GLY A 3 -0.83 8.02 1.53
N VAL A 4 -1.01 7.11 0.57
CA VAL A 4 0.09 6.57 -0.25
C VAL A 4 -0.13 6.93 -1.71
N ILE A 5 0.87 7.59 -2.30
CA ILE A 5 0.96 7.95 -3.71
C ILE A 5 2.24 7.37 -4.29
N GLY A 6 2.17 6.93 -5.55
CA GLY A 6 3.33 6.46 -6.29
C GLY A 6 2.99 6.12 -7.73
N SER A 7 4.00 5.68 -8.47
CA SER A 7 3.87 5.37 -9.90
C SER A 7 2.86 4.25 -10.17
N SER A 8 2.11 4.39 -11.27
CA SER A 8 1.23 3.36 -11.83
C SER A 8 2.01 2.17 -12.39
N VAL A 9 3.32 2.34 -12.63
CA VAL A 9 4.27 1.30 -13.02
C VAL A 9 5.45 1.36 -12.04
N GLY A 10 5.55 0.36 -11.17
CA GLY A 10 6.62 0.26 -10.18
C GLY A 10 7.64 -0.83 -10.54
N THR A 11 8.90 -0.62 -10.18
CA THR A 11 9.91 -1.68 -10.20
C THR A 11 9.55 -2.78 -9.19
N PRO A 12 10.08 -4.01 -9.33
CA PRO A 12 9.82 -5.08 -8.37
C PRO A 12 10.12 -4.69 -6.90
N GLU A 13 11.19 -3.91 -6.69
CA GLU A 13 11.58 -3.39 -5.39
C GLU A 13 10.57 -2.36 -4.86
N GLN A 14 10.13 -1.42 -5.70
CA GLN A 14 9.09 -0.46 -5.33
C GLN A 14 7.78 -1.13 -4.95
N LEU A 15 7.35 -2.16 -5.70
CA LEU A 15 6.14 -2.92 -5.38
C LEU A 15 6.27 -3.69 -4.06
N THR A 16 7.46 -4.26 -3.80
CA THR A 16 7.75 -4.96 -2.55
C THR A 16 7.68 -4.00 -1.36
N HIS A 17 8.33 -2.83 -1.47
CA HIS A 17 8.28 -1.82 -0.42
C HIS A 17 6.88 -1.24 -0.23
N ALA A 18 6.15 -0.98 -1.31
CA ALA A 18 4.78 -0.48 -1.23
C ALA A 18 3.86 -1.45 -0.48
N ARG A 19 3.97 -2.76 -0.75
CA ARG A 19 3.26 -3.80 -0.01
C ARG A 19 3.63 -3.79 1.47
N ALA A 20 4.93 -3.72 1.78
CA ALA A 20 5.38 -3.61 3.16
C ALA A 20 4.78 -2.37 3.85
N VAL A 21 4.84 -1.19 3.22
CA VAL A 21 4.25 0.05 3.74
C VAL A 21 2.77 -0.11 4.05
N GLY A 22 1.99 -0.65 3.11
CA GLY A 22 0.55 -0.89 3.32
C GLY A 22 0.27 -1.80 4.51
N ARG A 23 0.99 -2.93 4.59
CA ARG A 23 0.91 -3.86 5.72
C ARG A 23 1.24 -3.16 7.03
N LEU A 24 2.30 -2.37 7.03
CA LEU A 24 2.73 -1.67 8.22
C LEU A 24 1.66 -0.67 8.67
N ILE A 25 1.08 0.12 7.78
CA ILE A 25 0.00 1.07 8.07
C ILE A 25 -1.16 0.36 8.80
N ALA A 26 -1.62 -0.76 8.25
CA ALA A 26 -2.71 -1.56 8.83
C ALA A 26 -2.36 -2.14 10.21
N GLU A 27 -1.16 -2.69 10.39
CA GLU A 27 -0.70 -3.23 11.68
C GLU A 27 -0.66 -2.17 12.81
N ARG A 28 -0.55 -0.88 12.48
CA ARG A 28 -0.61 0.23 13.47
C ARG A 28 -2.03 0.76 13.67
N GLY A 29 -3.05 0.12 13.10
CA GLY A 29 -4.45 0.54 13.20
C GLY A 29 -4.80 1.81 12.42
N ALA A 30 -3.96 2.22 11.45
CA ALA A 30 -4.26 3.34 10.57
C ALA A 30 -4.98 2.87 9.30
N VAL A 31 -5.89 3.71 8.81
CA VAL A 31 -6.54 3.52 7.49
C VAL A 31 -5.62 3.99 6.37
N LEU A 32 -5.48 3.19 5.32
CA LEU A 32 -4.76 3.53 4.09
C LEU A 32 -5.70 4.24 3.11
N LEU A 33 -5.28 5.40 2.61
CA LEU A 33 -5.93 6.10 1.50
C LEU A 33 -4.99 6.09 0.28
N CYS A 34 -5.45 5.58 -0.86
CA CYS A 34 -4.68 5.63 -2.11
C CYS A 34 -5.61 5.78 -3.33
N GLY A 35 -5.05 6.21 -4.47
CA GLY A 35 -5.80 6.47 -5.70
C GLY A 35 -6.26 5.22 -6.47
N GLY A 36 -5.86 4.02 -6.04
CA GLY A 36 -6.42 2.72 -6.47
C GLY A 36 -6.49 2.47 -7.98
N MET A 37 -5.40 2.03 -8.61
CA MET A 37 -5.42 1.50 -9.98
C MET A 37 -4.37 0.41 -10.19
N THR A 38 -3.09 0.79 -10.29
CA THR A 38 -1.98 -0.14 -10.56
C THR A 38 -0.71 0.29 -9.82
N GLY A 39 0.33 -0.54 -9.90
CA GLY A 39 1.67 -0.19 -9.43
C GLY A 39 1.75 -0.07 -7.91
N VAL A 40 2.38 1.02 -7.45
CA VAL A 40 2.67 1.27 -6.02
C VAL A 40 1.40 1.26 -5.17
N MET A 41 0.33 1.92 -5.63
CA MET A 41 -0.90 2.05 -4.85
C MET A 41 -1.61 0.71 -4.67
N THR A 42 -1.65 -0.13 -5.71
CA THR A 42 -2.22 -1.49 -5.63
C THR A 42 -1.40 -2.39 -4.70
N ALA A 43 -0.07 -2.31 -4.78
CA ALA A 43 0.80 -3.06 -3.87
C ALA A 43 0.58 -2.65 -2.40
N ALA A 44 0.45 -1.35 -2.12
CA ALA A 44 0.13 -0.85 -0.78
C ALA A 44 -1.26 -1.33 -0.31
N ALA A 45 -2.28 -1.24 -1.15
CA ALA A 45 -3.61 -1.74 -0.82
C ALA A 45 -3.60 -3.25 -0.50
N HIS A 46 -2.84 -4.05 -1.26
CA HIS A 46 -2.67 -5.47 -0.95
C HIS A 46 -2.02 -5.71 0.41
N GLY A 47 -0.95 -4.98 0.73
CA GLY A 47 -0.31 -5.12 2.04
C GLY A 47 -1.23 -4.77 3.20
N ALA A 48 -1.99 -3.67 3.08
CA ALA A 48 -2.96 -3.28 4.09
C ALA A 48 -4.04 -4.35 4.29
N ARG A 49 -4.56 -4.90 3.18
CA ARG A 49 -5.55 -5.98 3.19
C ARG A 49 -5.02 -7.26 3.84
N GLU A 50 -3.77 -7.65 3.56
CA GLU A 50 -3.12 -8.82 4.17
C GLU A 50 -3.01 -8.71 5.69
N ALA A 51 -2.83 -7.50 6.22
CA ALA A 51 -2.81 -7.21 7.65
C ALA A 51 -4.22 -6.95 8.25
N GLY A 52 -5.29 -7.16 7.49
CA GLY A 52 -6.67 -6.94 7.95
C GLY A 52 -7.07 -5.47 8.08
N GLY A 53 -6.29 -4.55 7.49
CA GLY A 53 -6.58 -3.13 7.44
C GLY A 53 -7.59 -2.74 6.36
N LEU A 54 -7.94 -1.46 6.40
CA LEU A 54 -8.78 -0.77 5.41
C LEU A 54 -7.89 0.07 4.48
#